data_AF-X1A7Y8-F1
#
_entry.id   AF-X1A7Y8-F1
#
_cell.length_a   1.000
_cell.length_b   1.000
_cell.length_c   1.000
_cell.angle_alpha   90.00
_cell.angle_beta   90.00
_cell.angle_gamma   90.00
#
_symmetry.space_group_name_H-M   'P 1'
#
loop_
_entity.id
_entity.type
_entity.pdbx_description
1 polymer ?
#
loop_
_entity_poly.entity_id
_entity_poly.type
_entity_poly.pdbx_seq_one_letter_code
_entity_poly.pdbx_strand_id
1 'polypeptide(L)'
;PKHWPATAEIKTKDGKILSIRLEYSKGDPENPLTWDELIEKFRGLASTVYSEARREKMIEQVKNIDNIENLKSWTSILLKEN
;
A
#
# COMPACT_ATOMS: atom_id res chain seq x y z
N PRO A 1 3.54 12.54 19.47
CA PRO A 1 4.10 11.24 19.93
C PRO A 1 5.04 10.67 18.85
N LYS A 2 6.15 10.01 19.23
CA LYS A 2 7.08 9.40 18.27
C LYS A 2 6.66 7.99 17.82
N HIS A 3 5.94 7.24 18.66
CA HIS A 3 5.48 5.87 18.37
C HIS A 3 4.05 5.65 18.86
N TRP A 4 3.36 4.68 18.25
CA TRP A 4 2.00 4.24 18.60
C TRP A 4 1.98 2.70 18.77
N PRO A 5 2.51 2.19 19.89
CA PRO A 5 2.63 0.75 20.10
C PRO A 5 1.26 0.10 20.33
N ALA A 6 1.12 -1.15 19.88
CA ALA A 6 -0.08 -1.96 20.08
C ALA A 6 0.30 -3.36 20.59
N THR A 7 -0.55 -3.94 21.44
CA THR A 7 -0.40 -5.31 21.93
C THR A 7 -1.73 -6.04 21.76
N ALA A 8 -1.66 -7.27 21.26
CA ALA A 8 -2.80 -8.16 21.13
C ALA A 8 -2.49 -9.50 21.79
N GLU A 9 -3.42 -10.01 22.59
CA GLU A 9 -3.34 -11.30 23.26
C GLU A 9 -4.57 -12.14 22.96
N ILE A 10 -4.37 -13.42 22.63
CA ILE A 10 -5.41 -14.41 22.39
C ILE A 10 -5.23 -15.54 23.40
N LYS A 11 -6.25 -15.75 24.23
CA LYS A 11 -6.36 -16.91 25.13
C LYS A 11 -7.26 -17.97 24.50
N THR A 12 -6.73 -19.15 24.28
CA THR A 12 -7.47 -20.28 23.69
C THR A 12 -8.20 -21.09 24.77
N LYS A 13 -9.18 -21.90 24.37
CA LYS A 13 -10.01 -22.70 25.29
C LYS A 13 -9.23 -23.77 26.05
N ASP A 14 -8.17 -24.30 25.44
CA ASP A 14 -7.20 -25.23 26.06
C ASP A 14 -6.16 -24.51 26.94
N GLY A 15 -6.30 -23.18 27.12
CA GLY A 15 -5.51 -22.40 28.07
C GLY A 15 -4.21 -21.81 27.53
N LYS A 16 -3.86 -22.06 26.25
CA LYS A 16 -2.70 -21.43 25.61
C LYS A 16 -2.91 -19.93 25.44
N ILE A 17 -1.85 -19.16 25.62
CA ILE A 17 -1.83 -17.72 25.35
C ILE A 17 -0.89 -17.47 24.16
N LEU A 18 -1.41 -16.75 23.16
CA LEU A 18 -0.65 -16.23 22.03
C LEU A 18 -0.64 -14.71 22.16
N SER A 19 0.53 -14.08 22.13
CA SER A 19 0.65 -12.63 22.27
C SER A 19 1.58 -12.06 21.22
N ILE A 20 1.25 -10.87 20.72
CA ILE A 20 2.12 -10.07 19.86
C ILE A 20 2.09 -8.62 20.32
N ARG A 21 3.25 -7.97 20.28
CA ARG A 21 3.41 -6.55 20.52
C ARG A 21 4.16 -5.93 19.34
N LEU A 22 3.65 -4.82 18.84
CA LEU A 22 4.23 -4.03 17.77
C LEU A 22 4.57 -2.65 18.33
N GLU A 23 5.82 -2.23 18.16
CA GLU A 23 6.24 -0.86 18.51
C GLU A 23 5.97 0.14 17.37
N TYR A 24 5.99 -0.36 16.12
CA TYR A 24 5.81 0.42 14.89
C TYR A 24 4.70 -0.17 14.02
N SER A 25 3.77 0.68 13.62
CA SER A 25 2.67 0.28 12.74
C SER A 25 3.19 0.04 11.32
N LYS A 26 2.54 -0.86 10.59
CA LYS A 26 2.91 -1.10 9.18
C LYS A 26 2.65 0.16 8.35
N GLY A 27 3.69 0.66 7.68
CA GLY A 27 3.71 1.93 6.97
C GLY A 27 4.53 3.02 7.67
N ASP A 28 4.90 2.84 8.94
CA ASP A 28 5.88 3.72 9.61
C ASP A 28 7.25 3.61 8.93
N PRO A 29 8.11 4.64 8.99
CA PRO A 29 9.47 4.57 8.44
C PRO A 29 10.28 3.37 8.92
N GLU A 30 10.06 2.93 10.16
CA GLU A 30 10.71 1.78 10.79
C GLU A 30 10.07 0.43 10.44
N ASN A 31 8.84 0.44 9.92
CA ASN A 31 8.13 -0.75 9.43
C ASN A 31 7.44 -0.44 8.08
N PRO A 32 8.22 -0.12 7.03
CA PRO A 32 7.67 0.35 5.77
C PRO A 32 6.88 -0.76 5.07
N LEU A 33 5.92 -0.36 4.24
CA LEU A 33 5.30 -1.27 3.29
C LEU A 33 6.34 -1.70 2.25
N THR A 34 6.32 -2.97 1.87
CA THR A 34 7.04 -3.45 0.70
C THR A 34 6.39 -2.88 -0.55
N TRP A 35 7.11 -2.96 -1.66
CA TRP A 35 6.61 -2.53 -2.95
C TRP A 35 5.33 -3.28 -3.36
N ASP A 36 5.29 -4.59 -3.14
CA ASP A 36 4.12 -5.41 -3.47
C ASP A 36 2.92 -5.07 -2.58
N GLU A 37 3.13 -4.79 -1.29
CA GLU A 37 2.07 -4.33 -0.39
C GLU A 37 1.51 -2.97 -0.80
N LEU A 38 2.36 -2.04 -1.27
CA LEU A 38 1.93 -0.75 -1.81
C LEU A 38 1.10 -0.92 -3.08
N ILE A 39 1.56 -1.77 -4.00
CA ILE A 39 0.84 -2.08 -5.25
C ILE A 39 -0.54 -2.68 -4.92
N GLU A 40 -0.60 -3.64 -4.02
CA GLU A 40 -1.87 -4.30 -3.67
C GLU A 40 -2.86 -3.32 -3.04
N LYS A 41 -2.38 -2.47 -2.13
CA LYS A 41 -3.19 -1.37 -1.57
C LYS A 41 -3.70 -0.43 -2.65
N PHE A 42 -2.83 -0.04 -3.59
CA PHE A 42 -3.22 0.82 -4.72
C PHE A 42 -4.29 0.15 -5.59
N ARG A 43 -4.12 -1.13 -5.95
CA ARG A 43 -5.12 -1.90 -6.71
C ARG A 43 -6.47 -1.83 -6.02
N GLY A 44 -6.54 -2.14 -4.72
CA GLY A 44 -7.77 -2.08 -3.95
C GLY A 44 -8.44 -0.70 -4.00
N LEU A 45 -7.69 0.36 -3.68
CA LEU A 45 -8.22 1.73 -3.61
C LEU A 45 -8.65 2.30 -4.96
N ALA A 46 -7.91 1.98 -6.03
CA ALA A 46 -8.14 2.53 -7.37
C ALA A 46 -9.18 1.75 -8.18
N SER A 47 -9.60 0.56 -7.71
CA SER A 47 -10.47 -0.37 -8.44
C SER A 47 -11.83 0.19 -8.85
N THR A 48 -12.36 1.15 -8.09
CA THR A 48 -13.66 1.77 -8.32
C THR A 48 -13.61 2.89 -9.36
N VAL A 49 -12.41 3.34 -9.75
CA VAL A 49 -12.19 4.48 -10.63
C VAL A 49 -11.57 4.06 -11.96
N TYR A 50 -10.72 3.03 -11.95
CA TYR A 50 -9.95 2.61 -13.12
C TYR A 50 -10.03 1.11 -13.35
N SER A 51 -10.08 0.72 -14.62
CA SER A 51 -9.89 -0.65 -15.05
C SER A 51 -8.58 -1.26 -14.51
N GLU A 52 -8.53 -2.59 -14.41
CA GLU A 52 -7.31 -3.31 -14.03
C GLU A 52 -6.14 -2.98 -14.95
N ALA A 53 -6.35 -3.04 -16.27
CA ALA A 53 -5.33 -2.72 -17.26
C ALA A 53 -4.74 -1.31 -17.07
N ARG A 54 -5.59 -0.31 -16.76
CA ARG A 54 -5.13 1.05 -16.52
C ARG A 54 -4.36 1.18 -15.20
N ARG A 55 -4.77 0.48 -14.14
CA ARG A 55 -4.03 0.41 -12.87
C ARG A 55 -2.65 -0.21 -13.06
N GLU A 56 -2.53 -1.30 -13.79
CA GLU A 56 -1.22 -1.92 -14.08
C GLU A 56 -0.30 -1.00 -14.89
N LYS A 57 -0.84 -0.28 -15.87
CA LYS A 57 -0.09 0.72 -16.62
C LYS A 57 0.40 1.86 -15.72
N MET A 58 -0.42 2.34 -14.78
CA MET A 58 0.01 3.34 -13.80
C MET A 58 1.16 2.82 -12.92
N ILE A 59 1.03 1.57 -12.43
CA ILE A 59 2.07 0.93 -11.61
C ILE A 59 3.39 0.85 -12.37
N GLU A 60 3.37 0.41 -13.63
CA GLU A 60 4.57 0.33 -14.48
C GLU A 60 5.22 1.70 -14.71
N GLN A 61 4.42 2.72 -15.00
CA GLN A 61 4.94 4.06 -15.25
C GLN A 61 5.49 4.72 -13.98
N VAL A 62 4.85 4.52 -12.82
CA VAL A 62 5.37 5.02 -11.53
C VAL A 62 6.68 4.32 -11.15
N LYS A 63 6.83 3.01 -11.43
CA LYS A 63 8.13 2.32 -11.23
C LYS A 63 9.26 2.95 -12.03
N ASN A 64 8.93 3.52 -13.20
CA ASN A 64 9.88 4.11 -14.14
C ASN A 64 9.75 5.64 -14.19
N ILE A 65 9.26 6.28 -13.13
CA ILE A 65 8.90 7.70 -13.13
C ILE A 65 10.08 8.61 -13.47
N ASP A 66 11.29 8.22 -13.05
CA ASP A 66 12.54 8.95 -13.33
C ASP A 66 12.88 8.99 -14.83
N ASN A 67 12.31 8.07 -15.63
CA ASN A 67 12.50 8.01 -17.08
C ASN A 67 11.37 8.73 -17.86
N ILE A 68 10.45 9.41 -17.18
CA ILE A 68 9.36 10.13 -17.85
C ILE A 68 9.85 11.51 -18.28
N GLU A 69 10.06 11.68 -19.58
CA GLU A 69 10.53 12.95 -20.17
C GLU A 69 9.50 14.08 -20.05
N ASN A 70 8.20 13.74 -20.08
CA ASN A 70 7.12 14.73 -20.09
C ASN A 70 6.00 14.37 -19.11
N LEU A 71 6.06 14.98 -17.93
CA LEU A 71 5.07 14.78 -16.87
C LEU A 71 3.67 15.24 -17.29
N LYS A 72 3.54 16.30 -18.09
CA LYS A 72 2.24 16.79 -18.56
C LYS A 72 1.52 15.72 -19.38
N SER A 73 2.23 15.09 -20.32
CA SER A 73 1.66 13.99 -21.12
C SER A 73 1.29 12.80 -20.24
N TRP A 74 2.16 12.44 -19.29
CA TRP A 74 1.92 11.32 -18.39
C TRP A 74 0.68 11.49 -17.51
N THR A 75 0.47 12.68 -16.91
CA THR A 75 -0.67 12.93 -16.00
C THR A 75 -2.05 12.64 -16.60
N SER A 76 -2.17 12.61 -17.94
CA SER A 76 -3.40 12.20 -18.63
C SER A 76 -3.90 10.80 -18.21
N ILE A 77 -3.00 9.90 -17.79
CA ILE A 77 -3.39 8.58 -17.28
C ILE A 77 -4.26 8.67 -16.03
N LEU A 78 -4.16 9.75 -15.25
CA LEU A 78 -4.94 9.98 -14.02
C LEU A 78 -6.34 10.53 -14.28
N LEU A 79 -6.70 10.82 -15.54
CA LEU A 79 -8.06 11.24 -15.88
C LEU A 79 -9.01 10.04 -15.81
N LYS A 80 -10.26 10.25 -15.39
CA LYS A 80 -11.26 9.19 -15.31
C LYS A 80 -11.48 8.51 -16.68
N GLU A 81 -11.69 7.20 -16.70
CA GLU A 81 -12.18 6.50 -17.90
C GLU A 81 -13.61 7.01 -18.21
N ASN A 82 -13.83 7.42 -19.46
CA ASN A 82 -15.17 7.72 -19.98
C ASN A 82 -15.91 6.41 -20.29
#